data_AF-A0A2J7ZFM2-F1
#
_entry.id   AF-A0A2J7ZFM2-F1
#
_cell.length_a   1.000
_cell.length_b   1.000
_cell.length_c   1.000
_cell.angle_alpha   90.00
_cell.angle_beta   90.00
_cell.angle_gamma   90.00
#
_symmetry.space_group_name_H-M   'P 1'
#
loop_
_entity.id
_entity.type
_entity.pdbx_description
1 polymer ?
#
loop_
_entity_poly.entity_id
_entity_poly.type
_entity_poly.pdbx_seq_one_letter_code
_entity_poly.pdbx_strand_id
1 'polypeptide(L)'
;VKPGAAAISLIKGMRVRPEGPQLISQMVRRNLGIDCAVLMGANIATDIAHEELSEAVIGFDNHDEAMLFKKLFQRPYFRISLLPDP
;
A
#
# COMPACT_ATOMS: atom_id res chain seq x y z
N VAL A 1 -4.80 16.11 -9.71
CA VAL A 1 -5.16 14.68 -9.69
C VAL A 1 -6.57 14.51 -10.24
N LYS A 2 -6.85 13.46 -11.02
CA LYS A 2 -8.21 13.23 -11.56
C LYS A 2 -9.20 12.95 -10.41
N PRO A 3 -10.42 13.50 -10.44
CA PRO A 3 -11.46 13.14 -9.46
C PRO A 3 -11.69 11.62 -9.41
N GLY A 4 -11.72 11.06 -8.20
CA GLY A 4 -11.89 9.62 -7.97
C GLY A 4 -10.64 8.77 -8.25
N ALA A 5 -9.44 9.37 -8.34
CA ALA A 5 -8.21 8.60 -8.42
C ALA A 5 -7.90 7.94 -7.07
N ALA A 6 -7.69 6.62 -7.08
CA ALA A 6 -7.23 5.85 -5.92
C ALA A 6 -5.69 5.73 -5.94
N ALA A 7 -5.05 5.83 -4.78
CA ALA A 7 -3.60 5.68 -4.64
C ALA A 7 -3.22 4.56 -3.66
N ILE A 8 -2.09 3.91 -3.95
CA ILE A 8 -1.46 2.93 -3.07
C ILE A 8 0.06 3.08 -3.11
N SER A 9 0.71 3.08 -1.94
CA SER A 9 2.15 3.17 -1.79
C SER A 9 2.77 1.81 -1.43
N LEU A 10 3.75 1.37 -2.22
CA LEU A 10 4.57 0.18 -1.96
C LEU A 10 5.94 0.52 -1.36
N ILE A 11 6.21 1.81 -1.13
CA ILE A 11 7.50 2.28 -0.62
C ILE A 11 7.64 1.89 0.84
N LYS A 12 8.60 0.99 1.14
CA LYS A 12 8.98 0.65 2.52
C LYS A 12 9.86 1.76 3.10
N GLY A 13 9.41 2.37 4.18
CA GLY A 13 10.16 3.39 4.90
C GLY A 13 9.34 4.63 5.23
N MET A 14 10.01 5.60 5.83
CA MET A 14 9.42 6.84 6.30
C MET A 14 10.37 7.99 6.04
N ARG A 15 9.82 9.20 5.92
CA ARG A 15 10.60 10.42 5.90
C ARG A 15 10.81 10.91 7.33
N VAL A 16 12.05 11.15 7.71
CA VAL A 16 12.38 11.79 8.98
C VAL A 16 12.19 13.30 8.83
N ARG A 17 11.43 13.91 9.73
CA ARG A 17 11.27 15.36 9.84
C ARG A 17 11.65 15.82 11.25
N PRO A 18 11.92 17.13 11.45
CA PRO A 18 12.14 17.68 12.79
C PRO A 18 10.98 17.41 13.75
N GLU A 19 9.75 17.35 13.24
CA GLU A 19 8.54 17.10 14.03
C GLU A 19 8.26 15.60 14.28
N GLY A 20 9.08 14.71 13.72
CA GLY A 20 8.93 13.26 13.84
C GLY A 20 8.88 12.52 12.50
N PRO A 21 8.71 11.18 12.55
CA PRO A 21 8.60 10.37 11.35
C PRO A 21 7.29 10.65 10.62
N GLN A 22 7.36 10.73 9.29
CA GLN A 22 6.21 10.85 8.41
C GLN A 22 6.16 9.67 7.45
N LEU A 23 5.02 8.98 7.38
CA LEU A 23 4.81 7.92 6.39
C LEU A 23 4.71 8.51 4.98
N ILE A 24 5.13 7.73 3.98
CA ILE A 24 5.04 8.15 2.58
C ILE A 24 3.57 8.31 2.14
N SER A 25 2.67 7.44 2.62
CA SER A 25 1.23 7.57 2.39
C SER A 25 0.66 8.89 2.92
N GLN A 26 1.07 9.33 4.12
CA GLN A 26 0.71 10.64 4.67
C GLN A 26 1.22 11.80 3.81
N MET A 27 2.41 11.67 3.22
CA MET A 27 2.95 12.67 2.31
C MET A 27 2.12 12.76 1.02
N VAL A 28 1.73 11.62 0.45
CA VAL A 28 0.85 11.55 -0.72
C VAL A 28 -0.50 12.19 -0.41
N ARG A 29 -1.14 11.78 0.70
CA ARG A 29 -2.43 12.35 1.14
C ARG A 29 -2.37 13.87 1.22
N ARG A 30 -1.35 14.40 1.90
CA ARG A 30 -1.20 15.86 2.10
C ARG A 30 -0.88 16.62 0.81
N ASN A 31 -0.05 16.07 -0.07
CA ASN A 31 0.41 16.80 -1.26
C ASN A 31 -0.57 16.68 -2.43
N LEU A 32 -1.31 15.56 -2.52
CA LEU A 32 -2.21 15.27 -3.64
C LEU A 32 -3.70 15.40 -3.29
N GLY A 33 -4.06 15.44 -2.01
CA GLY A 33 -5.44 15.60 -1.55
C GLY A 33 -6.34 14.38 -1.80
N ILE A 34 -5.75 13.18 -1.86
CA ILE A 34 -6.45 11.91 -2.07
C ILE A 34 -6.02 10.89 -1.01
N ASP A 35 -6.88 9.94 -0.69
CA ASP A 35 -6.51 8.82 0.18
C ASP A 35 -5.42 7.96 -0.48
N CYS A 36 -4.59 7.35 0.35
CA CYS A 36 -3.46 6.56 -0.11
C CYS A 36 -3.29 5.32 0.77
N ALA A 37 -3.73 4.18 0.25
CA ALA A 37 -3.48 2.88 0.86
C ALA A 37 -1.97 2.56 0.87
N VAL A 38 -1.59 1.53 1.61
CA VAL A 38 -0.21 1.01 1.62
C VAL A 38 -0.21 -0.48 1.37
N LEU A 39 0.81 -1.00 0.68
CA LEU A 39 1.05 -2.45 0.56
C LEU A 39 2.40 -2.77 1.21
N MET A 40 2.36 -3.56 2.28
CA MET A 40 3.52 -3.89 3.11
C MET A 40 3.61 -5.40 3.32
N GLY A 41 4.81 -5.96 3.36
CA GLY A 41 5.03 -7.39 3.55
C GLY A 41 6.49 -7.79 3.46
N ALA A 42 6.75 -9.06 3.77
CA ALA A 42 8.06 -9.71 3.60
C ALA A 42 8.26 -10.08 2.11
N ASN A 43 8.32 -9.04 1.29
CA ASN A 43 8.27 -9.14 -0.16
C ASN A 43 9.66 -8.82 -0.72
N ILE A 44 10.37 -9.86 -1.16
CA ILE A 44 11.58 -9.73 -1.97
C ILE A 44 11.14 -9.79 -3.43
N ALA A 45 11.52 -8.77 -4.21
CA ALA A 45 11.01 -8.59 -5.57
C ALA A 45 11.36 -9.78 -6.48
N THR A 46 12.57 -10.32 -6.33
CA THR A 46 13.06 -11.45 -7.12
C THR A 46 12.25 -12.72 -6.87
N ASP A 47 11.97 -13.05 -5.61
CA ASP A 47 11.24 -14.26 -5.22
C ASP A 47 9.79 -14.20 -5.74
N ILE A 48 9.14 -13.04 -5.61
CA ILE A 48 7.79 -12.81 -6.16
C ILE A 48 7.79 -12.89 -7.69
N ALA A 49 8.86 -12.43 -8.34
CA ALA A 49 9.00 -12.52 -9.81
C ALA A 49 9.18 -13.96 -10.29
N HIS A 50 9.75 -14.84 -9.45
CA HIS A 50 9.82 -16.29 -9.70
C HIS A 50 8.58 -17.06 -9.23
N GLU A 51 7.51 -16.36 -8.87
CA GLU A 51 6.26 -16.94 -8.35
C GLU A 51 6.47 -17.80 -7.09
N GLU A 52 7.49 -17.49 -6.30
CA GLU A 52 7.65 -18.08 -4.97
C GLU A 52 6.57 -17.56 -4.02
N LEU A 53 6.08 -18.43 -3.13
CA LEU A 53 4.98 -18.10 -2.23
C LEU A 53 5.36 -16.95 -1.29
N SER A 54 4.59 -15.88 -1.32
CA SER A 54 4.76 -14.71 -0.47
C SER A 54 3.40 -14.09 -0.07
N GLU A 55 3.40 -13.25 0.95
CA GLU A 55 2.21 -12.63 1.50
C GLU A 55 2.43 -11.14 1.79
N ALA A 56 1.39 -10.33 1.58
CA ALA A 56 1.40 -8.91 1.91
C ALA A 56 0.06 -8.46 2.52
N VAL A 57 0.12 -7.32 3.21
CA VAL A 57 -1.02 -6.65 3.82
C VAL A 57 -1.23 -5.32 3.11
N ILE A 58 -2.49 -5.03 2.78
CA ILE A 58 -2.91 -3.69 2.36
C ILE A 58 -3.50 -2.98 3.57
N GLY A 59 -2.86 -1.89 3.98
CA GLY A 59 -3.35 -0.93 4.96
C GLY A 59 -4.22 0.13 4.27
N PHE A 60 -5.41 0.43 4.80
CA PHE A 60 -6.37 1.31 4.11
C PHE A 60 -7.29 2.09 5.06
N ASP A 61 -7.75 3.25 4.57
CA ASP A 61 -8.83 4.04 5.19
C ASP A 61 -10.17 3.77 4.47
N ASN A 62 -10.13 3.60 3.14
CA ASN A 62 -11.28 3.33 2.29
C ASN A 62 -11.35 1.85 1.90
N HIS A 63 -12.37 1.15 2.40
CA HIS A 63 -12.54 -0.29 2.18
C HIS A 63 -12.81 -0.66 0.71
N ASP A 64 -13.53 0.17 -0.04
CA ASP A 64 -13.87 -0.11 -1.44
C ASP A 64 -12.63 -0.04 -2.33
N GLU A 65 -11.76 0.95 -2.09
CA GLU A 65 -10.46 1.04 -2.74
C GLU A 65 -9.54 -0.12 -2.34
N ALA A 66 -9.55 -0.52 -1.07
CA ALA A 66 -8.77 -1.66 -0.59
C ALA A 66 -9.17 -2.97 -1.28
N MET A 67 -10.47 -3.19 -1.49
CA MET A 67 -10.98 -4.34 -2.24
C MET A 67 -10.54 -4.30 -3.72
N LEU A 68 -10.55 -3.12 -4.34
CA LEU A 68 -10.00 -2.94 -5.69
C LEU A 68 -8.52 -3.33 -5.75
N PHE A 69 -7.70 -2.83 -4.82
CA PHE A 69 -6.27 -3.13 -4.79
C PHE A 69 -5.99 -4.60 -4.47
N LYS A 70 -6.74 -5.22 -3.55
CA LYS A 70 -6.63 -6.66 -3.30
C LYS A 70 -6.89 -7.46 -4.56
N LYS A 71 -7.94 -7.14 -5.31
CA LYS A 71 -8.23 -7.79 -6.59
C LYS A 71 -7.11 -7.59 -7.61
N LEU A 72 -6.46 -6.43 -7.61
CA LEU A 72 -5.38 -6.10 -8.54
C LEU A 72 -4.08 -6.88 -8.22
N PHE A 73 -3.68 -6.92 -6.95
CA PHE A 73 -2.39 -7.47 -6.53
C PHE A 73 -2.42 -8.96 -6.17
N GLN A 74 -3.56 -9.51 -5.76
CA GLN A 74 -3.63 -10.91 -5.33
C GLN A 74 -3.32 -11.88 -6.47
N ARG A 75 -2.47 -12.87 -6.19
CA ARG A 75 -2.10 -13.97 -7.08
C ARG A 75 -2.05 -15.30 -6.30
N PRO A 76 -2.05 -16.46 -6.98
CA PRO A 76 -1.89 -17.76 -6.31
C PRO A 76 -0.63 -17.85 -5.44
N TYR A 77 0.45 -17.17 -5.85
CA TYR A 77 1.73 -17.11 -5.15
C TYR A 77 1.94 -15.81 -4.34
N PHE A 78 0.99 -14.88 -4.38
CA PHE A 78 1.08 -13.62 -3.66
C PHE A 78 -0.25 -13.29 -2.98
N ARG A 79 -0.38 -13.71 -1.73
CA ARG A 79 -1.61 -13.58 -0.96
C ARG A 79 -1.72 -12.19 -0.35
N ILE A 80 -2.89 -11.57 -0.50
CA ILE A 80 -3.16 -10.23 0.04
C ILE A 80 -4.16 -10.30 1.20
N SER A 81 -3.79 -9.74 2.34
CA SER A 81 -4.68 -9.49 3.49
C SER A 81 -5.04 -8.01 3.56
N LEU A 82 -6.23 -7.70 4.08
CA LEU A 82 -6.70 -6.33 4.26
C LEU A 82 -6.67 -6.00 5.75
N LEU A 83 -6.10 -4.87 6.12
CA LEU A 83 -6.08 -4.34 7.47
C LEU A 83 -6.49 -2.86 7.47
N PRO A 84 -7.52 -2.46 8.23
CA PRO A 84 -7.81 -1.04 8.44
C PRO A 84 -6.60 -0.34 9.08
N ASP A 85 -6.16 0.78 8.51
CA ASP A 85 -5.10 1.63 9.07
C ASP A 85 -5.78 2.74 9.88
N PRO A 86 -5.63 2.79 11.22
CA PRO A 86 -6.31 3.77 12.08
C PRO A 86 -5.75 5.19 11.99
#